data_AF-A0AAW1U7F0-F1
#
_entry.id   AF-A0AAW1U7F0-F1
#
_cell.length_a   1.000
_cell.length_b   1.000
_cell.length_c   1.000
_cell.angle_alpha   90.00
_cell.angle_beta   90.00
_cell.angle_gamma   90.00
#
_symmetry.space_group_name_H-M   'P 1'
#
loop_
_entity.id
_entity.type
_entity.pdbx_description
1 polymer ?
#
loop_
_entity_poly.entity_id
_entity_poly.type
_entity_poly.pdbx_seq_one_letter_code
_entity_poly.pdbx_strand_id
1 'polypeptide(L)'
;MIDAHLANLNVLQRWILRIILNKNRMYSSEKVFEEMKVLNLRNLYMKRALMYCFRDKTIIPYAEHTYHTKCKEIITYKVRTSKQIGQRHYSYVIRRLHDMIPQALKNEKRLGHFKKLVGKWIHGVLGVIVLQFIK
;
A
#
# COMPACT_ATOMS: atom_id res chain seq x y z
N MET A 1 7.35 11.96 -12.62
CA MET A 1 8.25 12.91 -11.91
C MET A 1 8.50 12.50 -10.46
N ILE A 2 7.50 12.03 -9.68
CA ILE A 2 7.71 11.46 -8.32
C ILE A 2 8.69 10.26 -8.34
N ASP A 3 8.68 9.44 -9.40
CA ASP A 3 9.61 8.33 -9.54
C ASP A 3 11.09 8.74 -9.64
N ALA A 4 11.39 9.96 -10.14
CA ALA A 4 12.78 10.42 -10.28
C ALA A 4 13.43 10.67 -8.90
N HIS A 5 12.69 11.29 -7.98
CA HIS A 5 13.19 11.53 -6.61
C HIS A 5 13.30 10.23 -5.79
N LEU A 6 12.42 9.26 -6.04
CA LEU A 6 12.47 7.93 -5.39
C LEU A 6 13.50 6.98 -6.03
N ALA A 7 13.98 7.26 -7.24
CA ALA A 7 14.93 6.41 -7.95
C ALA A 7 16.23 6.25 -7.15
N ASN A 8 16.79 7.36 -6.66
CA ASN A 8 18.02 7.34 -5.87
C ASN A 8 17.86 6.53 -4.58
N LEU A 9 16.73 6.67 -3.89
CA LEU A 9 16.47 5.94 -2.66
C LEU A 9 16.29 4.43 -2.91
N ASN A 10 15.64 4.05 -4.01
CA ASN A 10 15.53 2.65 -4.42
C ASN A 10 16.89 2.04 -4.78
N VAL A 11 17.75 2.79 -5.48
CA VAL A 11 19.11 2.34 -5.81
C VAL A 11 19.93 2.17 -4.54
N LEU A 12 19.88 3.13 -3.63
CA LEU A 12 20.57 3.06 -2.34
C LEU A 12 20.10 1.87 -1.51
N GLN A 13 18.78 1.65 -1.39
CA GLN A 13 18.22 0.52 -0.64
C GLN A 13 18.72 -0.83 -1.19
N ARG A 14 18.70 -1.00 -2.53
CA ARG A 14 19.20 -2.21 -3.19
C ARG A 14 20.69 -2.41 -2.96
N TRP A 15 21.46 -1.32 -3.01
CA TRP A 15 22.91 -1.36 -2.82
C TRP A 15 23.28 -1.78 -1.39
N ILE A 16 22.64 -1.18 -0.38
CA ILE A 16 22.82 -1.55 1.03
C ILE A 16 22.51 -3.03 1.25
N LEU A 17 21.40 -3.54 0.72
CA LEU A 17 21.03 -4.94 0.91
C LEU A 17 22.01 -5.91 0.23
N ARG A 18 22.59 -5.54 -0.92
CA ARG A 18 23.63 -6.34 -1.57
C ARG A 18 24.92 -6.38 -0.76
N ILE A 19 25.31 -5.26 -0.14
CA ILE A 19 26.47 -5.21 0.76
C ILE A 19 26.25 -6.14 1.95
N ILE A 20 25.08 -6.05 2.60
CA ILE A 20 24.75 -6.89 3.77
C ILE A 20 24.78 -8.39 3.40
N LEU A 21 24.27 -8.75 2.23
CA LEU A 21 24.28 -10.13 1.73
C LEU A 21 25.62 -10.55 1.08
N ASN A 22 26.60 -9.66 1.01
CA ASN A 22 27.86 -9.85 0.28
C ASN A 22 27.66 -10.36 -1.17
N LYS A 23 26.69 -9.80 -1.90
CA LYS A 23 26.38 -10.18 -3.29
C LYS A 23 27.03 -9.22 -4.28
N ASN A 24 27.38 -9.74 -5.46
CA ASN A 24 27.93 -8.95 -6.56
C ASN A 24 26.92 -7.87 -7.05
N ARG A 25 27.44 -6.79 -7.65
CA ARG A 25 26.68 -5.66 -8.23
C ARG A 25 25.65 -6.10 -9.28
N MET A 26 25.89 -7.20 -10.00
CA MET A 26 24.97 -7.73 -11.01
C MET A 26 23.84 -8.61 -10.43
N TYR A 27 23.85 -8.88 -9.13
CA TYR A 27 22.85 -9.77 -8.52
C TYR A 27 21.42 -9.20 -8.63
N SER A 28 20.44 -10.02 -8.97
CA SER A 28 19.07 -9.55 -9.22
C SER A 28 18.51 -8.80 -8.01
N SER A 29 17.99 -7.59 -8.24
CA SER A 29 17.42 -6.78 -7.16
C SER A 29 16.20 -7.43 -6.51
N GLU A 30 15.39 -8.17 -7.25
CA GLU A 30 14.20 -8.84 -6.72
C GLU A 30 14.58 -9.95 -5.73
N LYS A 31 15.56 -10.78 -6.11
CA LYS A 31 16.09 -11.85 -5.27
C LYS A 31 16.68 -11.34 -3.95
N VAL A 32 17.33 -10.17 -3.97
CA VAL A 32 17.86 -9.52 -2.75
C VAL A 32 16.77 -9.25 -1.71
N PHE A 33 15.60 -8.78 -2.15
CA PHE A 33 14.50 -8.49 -1.25
C PHE A 33 13.77 -9.74 -0.77
N GLU A 34 13.67 -10.76 -1.62
CA GLU A 34 13.13 -12.07 -1.26
C GLU A 34 13.99 -12.79 -0.22
N GLU A 35 15.32 -12.84 -0.43
CA GLU A 35 16.27 -13.46 0.51
C GLU A 35 16.23 -12.80 1.88
N MET A 36 16.22 -11.46 1.92
CA MET A 36 16.19 -10.71 3.17
C MET A 36 14.80 -10.64 3.81
N LYS A 37 13.74 -11.05 3.09
CA LYS A 37 12.33 -10.86 3.49
C LYS A 37 12.05 -9.40 3.89
N VAL A 38 12.65 -8.45 3.19
CA VAL A 38 12.52 -7.00 3.46
C VAL A 38 11.52 -6.38 2.49
N LEU A 39 10.78 -5.38 2.96
CA LEU A 39 9.83 -4.64 2.15
C LEU A 39 10.55 -3.59 1.28
N ASN A 40 10.22 -3.57 0.00
CA ASN A 40 10.63 -2.50 -0.91
C ASN A 40 10.00 -1.17 -0.49
N LEU A 41 10.59 -0.06 -0.93
CA LEU A 41 10.10 1.29 -0.62
C LEU A 41 8.60 1.48 -0.91
N ARG A 42 8.11 0.96 -2.03
CA ARG A 42 6.67 0.99 -2.39
C ARG A 42 5.80 0.23 -1.38
N ASN A 43 6.24 -0.95 -0.97
CA ASN A 43 5.55 -1.77 0.01
C ASN A 43 5.56 -1.14 1.40
N LEU A 44 6.67 -0.48 1.75
CA LEU A 44 6.80 0.28 2.98
C LEU A 44 5.82 1.46 3.00
N TYR A 45 5.71 2.17 1.89
CA TYR A 45 4.72 3.24 1.71
C TYR A 45 3.29 2.72 1.88
N MET A 46 2.92 1.62 1.19
CA MET A 46 1.59 1.00 1.34
C MET A 46 1.31 0.62 2.79
N LYS A 47 2.25 -0.07 3.45
CA LYS A 47 2.13 -0.43 4.86
C LYS A 47 1.90 0.80 5.75
N ARG A 48 2.64 1.88 5.51
CA ARG A 48 2.52 3.12 6.28
C ARG A 48 1.18 3.81 6.06
N ALA A 49 0.73 3.90 4.80
CA ALA A 49 -0.56 4.47 4.43
C ALA A 49 -1.72 3.72 5.11
N LEU A 50 -1.66 2.39 5.15
CA LEU A 50 -2.66 1.55 5.79
C LEU A 50 -2.65 1.67 7.32
N MET A 51 -1.46 1.74 7.92
CA MET A 51 -1.35 2.02 9.36
C MET A 51 -1.92 3.39 9.72
N TYR A 52 -1.74 4.38 8.86
CA TYR A 52 -2.28 5.72 9.06
C TYR A 52 -3.81 5.70 8.97
N CYS A 53 -4.37 5.04 7.95
CA CYS A 53 -5.81 4.80 7.83
C CYS A 53 -6.41 4.05 9.02
N PHE A 54 -5.68 3.10 9.60
CA PHE A 54 -6.15 2.38 10.79
C PHE A 54 -6.22 3.29 12.02
N ARG A 55 -5.23 4.17 12.18
CA ARG A 55 -5.15 5.09 13.32
C ARG A 55 -6.16 6.21 13.22
N ASP A 56 -6.37 6.75 12.03
CA ASP A 56 -7.26 7.86 11.77
C ASP A 56 -8.34 7.45 10.78
N LYS A 57 -9.54 7.19 11.32
CA LYS A 57 -10.68 6.71 10.54
C LYS A 57 -11.35 7.83 9.73
N THR A 58 -11.00 9.10 9.97
CA THR A 58 -11.65 10.25 9.32
C THR A 58 -11.15 10.48 7.88
N ILE A 59 -9.98 9.95 7.55
CA ILE A 59 -9.35 10.08 6.22
C ILE A 59 -10.17 9.40 5.12
N ILE A 60 -10.89 8.34 5.49
CA ILE A 60 -11.81 7.63 4.62
C ILE A 60 -13.19 8.15 4.95
N PRO A 61 -13.74 9.12 4.19
CA PRO A 61 -15.08 9.59 4.44
C PRO A 61 -16.04 8.41 4.26
N TYR A 62 -16.71 8.06 5.36
CA TYR A 62 -17.93 7.28 5.33
C TYR A 62 -19.05 8.28 5.15
N ALA A 63 -19.94 8.08 4.18
CA ALA A 63 -21.11 8.95 4.10
C ALA A 63 -22.03 8.59 5.26
N GLU A 64 -22.02 9.42 6.29
CA GLU A 64 -23.01 9.37 7.35
C GLU A 64 -24.27 10.05 6.83
N HIS A 65 -25.15 9.28 6.19
CA HIS A 65 -26.47 9.78 5.83
C HIS A 65 -27.38 9.69 7.06
N THR A 66 -27.88 10.84 7.50
CA THR A 66 -28.86 10.94 8.60
C THR A 66 -30.19 10.26 8.23
N TYR A 67 -30.50 10.18 6.94
CA TYR A 67 -31.74 9.58 6.43
C TYR A 67 -31.53 8.12 6.03
N HIS A 68 -32.52 7.26 6.36
CA HIS A 68 -32.61 5.88 5.88
C HIS A 68 -32.93 5.85 4.37
N THR A 69 -31.92 6.10 3.55
CA THR A 69 -32.02 5.86 2.10
C THR A 69 -31.78 4.38 1.83
N LYS A 70 -32.52 3.78 0.88
CA LYS A 70 -32.39 2.36 0.46
C LYS A 70 -30.98 2.00 -0.04
N CYS A 71 -30.10 2.99 -0.23
CA CYS A 71 -28.72 2.87 -0.68
C CYS A 71 -27.67 2.96 0.45
N LYS A 72 -28.06 2.76 1.71
CA LYS A 72 -27.16 2.89 2.89
C LYS A 72 -25.89 2.03 2.78
N GLU A 73 -25.94 0.92 2.04
CA GLU A 73 -24.80 0.00 1.85
C GLU A 73 -23.88 0.37 0.67
N ILE A 74 -24.30 1.27 -0.23
CA ILE A 74 -23.55 1.64 -1.45
C ILE A 74 -22.43 2.67 -1.15
N ILE A 75 -22.32 3.10 0.10
CA ILE A 75 -21.54 4.25 0.58
C ILE A 75 -20.02 4.05 0.55
N THR A 76 -19.53 2.84 0.23
CA THR A 76 -18.16 2.74 -0.25
C THR A 76 -18.15 3.23 -1.69
N TYR A 77 -18.10 4.55 -1.91
CA TYR A 77 -17.94 5.12 -3.25
C TYR A 77 -16.73 4.45 -3.91
N LYS A 78 -16.97 3.44 -4.75
CA LYS A 78 -15.92 2.84 -5.56
C LYS A 78 -15.37 3.98 -6.40
N VAL A 79 -14.09 4.23 -6.22
CA VAL A 79 -13.43 5.37 -6.83
C VAL A 79 -13.59 5.27 -8.35
N ARG A 80 -14.39 6.16 -8.96
CA ARG A 80 -14.65 6.14 -10.41
C ARG A 80 -13.37 6.57 -11.14
N THR A 81 -12.83 5.69 -11.96
CA THR A 81 -11.51 5.82 -12.61
C THR A 81 -11.47 6.80 -13.79
N SER A 82 -12.53 7.56 -14.08
CA SER A 82 -12.66 8.20 -15.41
C SER A 82 -11.88 9.51 -15.60
N LYS A 83 -11.26 10.09 -14.57
CA LYS A 83 -10.43 11.31 -14.70
C LYS A 83 -9.10 11.17 -13.96
N GLN A 84 -8.00 11.52 -14.63
CA GLN A 84 -6.62 11.41 -14.12
C GLN A 84 -6.28 12.45 -13.04
N ILE A 85 -7.01 13.57 -12.99
CA ILE A 85 -6.80 14.65 -12.03
C ILE A 85 -7.18 14.13 -10.63
N GLY A 86 -6.20 14.04 -9.74
CA GLY A 86 -6.40 13.64 -8.34
C GLY A 86 -6.06 12.17 -8.01
N GLN A 87 -5.76 11.31 -9.00
CA GLN A 87 -5.38 9.91 -8.73
C GLN A 87 -4.04 9.76 -7.98
N ARG A 88 -3.22 10.81 -8.01
CA ARG A 88 -1.95 10.89 -7.28
C ARG A 88 -2.10 11.47 -5.87
N HIS A 89 -3.29 11.96 -5.51
CA HIS A 89 -3.52 12.53 -4.20
C HIS A 89 -3.52 11.42 -3.13
N TYR A 90 -2.97 11.74 -1.96
CA TYR A 90 -2.78 10.78 -0.88
C TYR A 90 -4.08 10.09 -0.44
N SER A 91 -5.17 10.85 -0.32
CA SER A 91 -6.48 10.30 0.06
C SER A 91 -7.02 9.28 -0.96
N TYR A 92 -6.79 9.52 -2.26
CA TYR A 92 -7.18 8.59 -3.32
C TYR A 92 -6.41 7.27 -3.20
N VAL A 93 -5.08 7.36 -3.03
CA VAL A 93 -4.21 6.19 -2.94
C VAL A 93 -4.53 5.35 -1.71
N ILE A 94 -4.72 5.99 -0.55
CA ILE A 94 -5.13 5.29 0.69
C ILE A 94 -6.48 4.61 0.50
N ARG A 95 -7.48 5.29 -0.06
CA ARG A 95 -8.81 4.71 -0.25
C ARG A 95 -8.73 3.47 -1.11
N ARG A 96 -8.02 3.54 -2.24
CA ARG A 96 -7.80 2.41 -3.13
C ARG A 96 -7.06 1.26 -2.44
N LEU A 97 -6.01 1.56 -1.68
CA LEU A 97 -5.29 0.55 -0.89
C LEU A 97 -6.19 -0.10 0.17
N HIS A 98 -7.01 0.68 0.86
CA HIS A 98 -7.97 0.17 1.82
C HIS A 98 -8.99 -0.76 1.15
N ASP A 99 -9.53 -0.38 0.00
CA ASP A 99 -10.50 -1.20 -0.73
C ASP A 99 -9.91 -2.56 -1.15
N MET A 100 -8.60 -2.62 -1.47
CA MET A 100 -7.88 -3.84 -1.86
C MET A 100 -7.61 -4.82 -0.71
N ILE A 101 -7.71 -4.37 0.54
CA ILE A 101 -7.45 -5.23 1.70
C ILE A 101 -8.64 -6.18 1.95
N PRO A 102 -8.40 -7.46 2.27
CA PRO A 102 -9.46 -8.40 2.61
C PRO A 102 -10.23 -7.97 3.87
N GLN A 103 -11.53 -8.25 3.89
CA GLN A 103 -12.43 -7.87 5.01
C GLN A 103 -11.89 -8.32 6.38
N ALA A 104 -11.24 -9.49 6.44
CA ALA A 104 -10.62 -10.05 7.65
C ALA A 104 -9.58 -9.10 8.28
N LEU A 105 -8.81 -8.39 7.45
CA LEU A 105 -7.82 -7.41 7.90
C LEU A 105 -8.47 -6.08 8.33
N LYS A 106 -9.59 -5.69 7.70
CA LYS A 106 -10.31 -4.44 8.02
C LYS A 106 -10.99 -4.49 9.38
N ASN A 107 -11.46 -5.67 9.78
CA ASN A 107 -12.20 -5.87 11.03
C ASN A 107 -11.31 -5.95 12.28
N GLU A 108 -9.98 -5.88 12.10
CA GLU A 108 -9.05 -5.95 13.22
C GLU A 108 -9.16 -4.71 14.11
N LYS A 109 -9.10 -4.89 15.43
CA LYS A 109 -9.20 -3.78 16.41
C LYS A 109 -7.85 -3.41 17.00
N ARG A 110 -6.89 -4.34 17.03
CA ARG A 110 -5.58 -4.12 17.63
C ARG A 110 -4.56 -3.69 16.59
N LEU A 111 -4.03 -2.46 16.72
CA LEU A 111 -3.02 -1.90 15.81
C LEU A 111 -1.78 -2.80 15.66
N GLY A 112 -1.30 -3.40 16.76
CA GLY A 112 -0.13 -4.28 16.74
C GLY A 112 -0.36 -5.55 15.92
N HIS A 113 -1.56 -6.15 16.03
CA HIS A 113 -1.94 -7.32 15.26
C HIS A 113 -2.15 -6.96 13.78
N PHE A 114 -2.86 -5.85 13.53
CA PHE A 114 -3.04 -5.28 12.20
C PHE A 114 -1.70 -5.04 11.48
N LYS A 115 -0.73 -4.40 12.15
CA LYS A 115 0.61 -4.12 11.59
C LYS A 115 1.33 -5.41 11.16
N LYS A 116 1.20 -6.50 11.92
CA LYS A 116 1.79 -7.80 11.61
C LYS A 116 1.10 -8.45 10.41
N LEU A 117 -0.23 -8.51 10.43
CA LEU A 117 -1.01 -9.12 9.36
C LEU A 117 -0.87 -8.37 8.03
N VAL A 118 -0.90 -7.03 8.05
CA VAL A 118 -0.66 -6.21 6.86
C VAL A 118 0.74 -6.46 6.30
N GLY A 119 1.76 -6.60 7.16
CA GLY A 119 3.10 -6.96 6.73
C GLY A 119 3.14 -8.30 5.98
N LYS A 120 2.49 -9.34 6.55
CA LYS A 120 2.38 -10.67 5.92
C LYS A 120 1.63 -10.60 4.59
N TRP A 121 0.52 -9.88 4.55
CA TRP A 121 -0.31 -9.71 3.36
C TRP A 121 0.46 -9.02 2.24
N ILE A 122 1.15 -7.90 2.53
CA ILE A 122 1.96 -7.18 1.52
C ILE A 122 3.09 -8.07 0.97
N HIS A 123 3.70 -8.92 1.81
CA HIS A 123 4.70 -9.89 1.33
C HIS A 123 4.09 -10.96 0.42
N GLY A 124 2.90 -11.47 0.72
CA GLY A 124 2.23 -12.49 -0.11
C GLY A 124 1.67 -11.97 -1.44
N VAL A 125 1.35 -10.68 -1.51
CA VAL A 125 0.74 -10.03 -2.70
C VAL A 125 1.75 -9.68 -3.80
N LEU A 126 3.06 -9.81 -3.52
CA LEU A 126 4.18 -9.34 -4.34
C LEU A 126 4.25 -9.86 -5.79
N GLY A 127 3.43 -10.82 -6.21
CA GLY A 127 3.38 -11.29 -7.60
C GLY A 127 2.41 -10.54 -8.54
N VAL A 128 1.34 -9.90 -8.03
CA VAL A 128 0.17 -9.59 -8.90
C VAL A 128 -0.12 -8.10 -9.07
N ILE A 129 0.18 -7.26 -8.06
CA ILE A 129 -0.43 -5.91 -7.99
C ILE A 129 0.49 -4.79 -8.50
N VAL A 130 1.80 -5.03 -8.64
CA VAL A 130 2.78 -4.02 -9.05
C VAL A 130 2.50 -3.47 -10.47
N LEU A 131 1.77 -4.21 -11.31
CA LEU A 131 1.40 -3.82 -12.67
C LEU A 131 0.19 -2.86 -12.78
N GLN A 132 -0.62 -2.70 -11.73
CA GLN A 132 -1.87 -1.88 -11.82
C GLN A 132 -1.75 -0.45 -11.27
N PHE A 133 -0.62 -0.10 -10.64
CA PHE A 133 -0.36 1.26 -10.15
C PHE A 133 0.30 2.17 -11.21
N ILE A 134 0.68 1.62 -12.37
CA ILE A 134 1.28 2.33 -13.51
C ILE A 134 0.54 1.92 -14.79
N LYS A 135 -0.74 2.28 -14.90
CA LYS A 135 -1.42 2.52 -16.17
C LYS A 135 -2.33 3.71 -15.98
#